data_AF-A0A2D6NY22-F1
#
_entry.id   AF-A0A2D6NY22-F1
#
_cell.length_a   1.000
_cell.length_b   1.000
_cell.length_c   1.000
_cell.angle_alpha   90.00
_cell.angle_beta   90.00
_cell.angle_gamma   90.00
#
_symmetry.space_group_name_H-M   'P 1'
#
loop_
_entity.id
_entity.type
_entity.pdbx_description
1 polymer ?
#
loop_
_entity_poly.entity_id
_entity_poly.type
_entity_poly.pdbx_seq_one_letter_code
_entity_poly.pdbx_strand_id
1 'polypeptide(L)'
;MDKRGFIRTLEAVIAVIVVFVFIYSVGRGGYESTREVDSIKSLQESILSEISKNDVLRECIVNTPPNQLKNIEKDGSRCGEVDTFIKESLPPRFLKKYRFNVCDPKNLGEGCQPPDFRDSTRVYTSAVIITSSLKGDGTGTYSPRILRLWFF
;
A
#
# COMPACT_ATOMS: atom_id res chain seq x y z
N MET A 1 -17.86 63.59 -16.35
CA MET A 1 -17.62 62.23 -15.81
C MET A 1 -16.64 61.52 -16.74
N ASP A 2 -15.41 61.33 -16.28
CA ASP A 2 -14.31 60.79 -17.08
C ASP A 2 -14.43 59.29 -17.30
N LYS A 3 -15.07 58.92 -18.41
CA LYS A 3 -15.24 57.52 -18.84
C LYS A 3 -13.91 56.77 -19.02
N ARG A 4 -12.81 57.49 -19.24
CA ARG A 4 -11.46 56.93 -19.36
C ARG A 4 -10.90 56.40 -18.04
N GLY A 5 -11.26 56.99 -16.91
CA GLY A 5 -10.84 56.50 -15.59
C GLY A 5 -11.49 55.17 -15.23
N PHE A 6 -12.78 55.04 -15.55
CA PHE A 6 -13.57 53.84 -15.29
C PHE A 6 -13.05 52.60 -16.04
N ILE A 7 -12.64 52.78 -17.30
CA ILE A 7 -12.09 51.69 -18.13
C ILE A 7 -10.77 51.18 -17.56
N ARG A 8 -9.88 52.08 -17.12
CA ARG A 8 -8.60 51.69 -16.50
C ARG A 8 -8.78 50.95 -15.18
N THR A 9 -9.73 51.37 -14.36
CA THR A 9 -10.05 50.66 -13.11
C THR A 9 -10.64 49.28 -13.38
N LEU A 10 -11.48 49.14 -14.41
CA LEU A 10 -12.09 47.87 -14.77
C LEU A 10 -11.05 46.87 -15.31
N GLU A 11 -10.10 47.32 -16.11
CA GLU A 11 -8.97 46.52 -16.59
C GLU A 11 -8.11 45.98 -15.42
N ALA A 12 -7.77 46.84 -14.46
CA ALA A 12 -6.99 46.43 -13.30
C ALA A 12 -7.73 45.39 -12.44
N VAL A 13 -9.05 45.54 -12.26
CA VAL A 13 -9.87 44.58 -11.51
C VAL A 13 -9.90 43.22 -12.23
N ILE A 14 -10.07 43.20 -13.55
CA ILE A 14 -10.05 41.96 -14.34
C ILE A 14 -8.68 41.28 -14.21
N ALA A 15 -7.58 42.03 -14.32
CA ALA A 15 -6.24 41.47 -14.17
C ALA A 15 -6.04 40.81 -12.80
N VAL A 16 -6.50 41.46 -11.73
CA VAL A 16 -6.44 40.90 -10.37
C VAL A 16 -7.27 39.63 -10.25
N ILE A 17 -8.50 39.61 -10.78
CA ILE A 17 -9.36 38.41 -10.78
C ILE A 17 -8.69 37.26 -11.54
N VAL A 18 -8.10 37.51 -12.71
CA VAL A 18 -7.41 36.49 -13.50
C VAL A 18 -6.22 35.90 -12.73
N VAL A 19 -5.44 36.74 -12.04
CA VAL A 19 -4.33 36.28 -11.19
C VAL A 19 -4.84 35.40 -10.04
N PHE A 20 -5.93 35.79 -9.38
CA PHE A 20 -6.52 34.97 -8.30
C PHE A 20 -7.04 33.62 -8.81
N VAL A 21 -7.72 33.59 -9.96
CA VAL A 21 -8.18 32.35 -10.59
C VAL A 21 -7.00 31.45 -10.94
N PHE A 22 -5.91 32.02 -11.45
CA PHE A 22 -4.70 31.26 -11.77
C PHE A 22 -4.05 30.66 -10.51
N ILE A 23 -3.86 31.46 -9.46
CA ILE A 23 -3.30 30.98 -8.17
C ILE A 23 -4.17 29.85 -7.60
N TYR A 24 -5.49 29.99 -7.67
CA TYR A 24 -6.42 29.00 -7.16
C TYR A 24 -6.43 27.69 -7.98
N SER A 25 -6.30 27.81 -9.29
CA SER A 25 -6.21 26.67 -10.21
C SER A 25 -4.92 25.87 -9.99
N VAL A 26 -3.79 26.55 -9.81
CA VAL A 26 -2.48 25.91 -9.60
C VAL A 26 -2.37 25.31 -8.19
N GLY A 27 -2.96 25.91 -7.17
CA GLY A 27 -2.83 25.47 -5.77
C GLY A 27 -3.59 24.19 -5.39
N ARG A 28 -4.58 23.75 -6.18
CA ARG A 28 -5.46 22.62 -5.81
C ARG A 28 -4.98 21.23 -6.22
N GLY A 29 -3.93 21.13 -7.03
CA GLY A 29 -3.50 19.84 -7.61
C GLY A 29 -2.83 18.83 -6.66
N GLY A 30 -2.46 19.22 -5.43
CA GLY A 30 -1.56 18.42 -4.59
C GLY A 30 -2.09 17.92 -3.25
N TYR A 31 -3.13 18.54 -2.68
CA TYR A 31 -3.47 18.31 -1.26
C TYR A 31 -4.31 17.06 -0.99
N GLU A 32 -5.10 16.62 -1.97
CA GLU A 32 -6.01 15.48 -1.79
C GLU A 32 -5.28 14.13 -1.92
N SER A 33 -4.22 14.07 -2.73
CA SER A 33 -3.45 12.84 -2.94
C SER A 33 -2.62 12.45 -1.72
N THR A 34 -2.04 13.40 -0.99
CA THR A 34 -1.18 13.11 0.17
C THR A 34 -1.96 12.46 1.31
N ARG A 35 -3.16 12.97 1.62
CA ARG A 35 -3.99 12.40 2.69
C ARG A 35 -4.45 10.98 2.38
N GLU A 36 -4.75 10.70 1.11
CA GLU A 36 -5.10 9.35 0.67
C GLU A 36 -3.90 8.40 0.81
N VAL A 37 -2.71 8.83 0.38
CA VAL A 37 -1.46 8.05 0.50
C VAL A 37 -1.17 7.69 1.95
N ASP A 38 -1.29 8.65 2.87
CA ASP A 38 -1.03 8.42 4.31
C ASP A 38 -2.06 7.46 4.93
N SER A 39 -3.32 7.55 4.51
CA SER A 39 -4.37 6.63 4.97
C SER A 39 -4.14 5.19 4.48
N ILE A 40 -3.66 5.03 3.25
CA ILE A 40 -3.34 3.72 2.68
C ILE A 40 -2.11 3.13 3.37
N LYS A 41 -1.07 3.94 3.55
CA LYS A 41 0.15 3.53 4.22
C LYS A 41 -0.12 3.06 5.66
N SER A 42 -0.85 3.86 6.43
CA SER A 42 -1.21 3.50 7.80
C SER A 42 -2.05 2.21 7.88
N LEU A 43 -2.96 1.99 6.93
CA LEU A 43 -3.72 0.73 6.82
C LEU A 43 -2.78 -0.46 6.55
N GLN A 44 -1.86 -0.33 5.59
CA GLN A 44 -0.88 -1.39 5.29
C GLN A 44 0.01 -1.70 6.50
N GLU A 45 0.51 -0.66 7.18
CA GLU A 45 1.34 -0.81 8.37
C GLU A 45 0.57 -1.47 9.52
N SER A 46 -0.71 -1.13 9.73
CA SER A 46 -1.55 -1.77 10.75
C SER A 46 -1.71 -3.26 10.49
N ILE A 47 -2.11 -3.64 9.26
CA ILE A 47 -2.32 -5.04 8.86
C ILE A 47 -1.02 -5.84 9.01
N LEU A 48 0.10 -5.32 8.48
CA LEU A 48 1.39 -5.99 8.57
C LEU A 48 1.88 -6.07 10.03
N SER A 49 1.63 -5.05 10.85
CA SER A 49 1.99 -5.04 12.27
C SER A 49 1.22 -6.12 13.02
N GLU A 50 -0.08 -6.24 12.81
CA GLU A 50 -0.92 -7.26 13.44
C GLU A 50 -0.50 -8.68 13.02
N ILE A 51 -0.25 -8.91 11.73
CA ILE A 51 0.28 -10.20 11.25
C ILE A 51 1.63 -10.51 11.92
N SER A 52 2.50 -9.51 12.09
CA SER A 52 3.81 -9.70 12.72
C SER A 52 3.76 -9.91 14.25
N LYS A 53 2.62 -9.64 14.89
CA LYS A 53 2.39 -9.83 16.33
C LYS A 53 1.61 -11.11 16.64
N ASN A 54 0.84 -11.61 15.68
CA ASN A 54 0.04 -12.81 15.85
C ASN A 54 0.88 -14.07 15.56
N ASP A 55 1.19 -14.84 16.60
CA ASP A 55 2.05 -16.02 16.48
C ASP A 55 1.49 -17.08 15.51
N VAL A 56 0.17 -17.25 15.43
CA VAL A 56 -0.46 -18.22 14.51
C VAL A 56 -0.20 -17.82 13.06
N LEU A 57 -0.44 -16.55 12.72
CA LEU A 57 -0.21 -16.04 11.36
C LEU A 57 1.27 -16.07 10.99
N ARG A 58 2.16 -15.72 11.94
CA ARG A 58 3.61 -15.78 11.73
C ARG A 58 4.10 -17.20 11.50
N GLU A 59 3.69 -18.12 12.34
CA GLU A 59 4.08 -19.53 12.26
C GLU A 59 3.68 -20.10 10.90
N CYS A 60 2.47 -19.77 10.45
CA CYS A 60 2.01 -20.16 9.13
C CYS A 60 2.95 -19.68 8.02
N ILE A 61 3.29 -18.39 8.04
CA ILE A 61 4.17 -17.77 7.03
C ILE A 61 5.57 -18.39 7.04
N VAL A 62 6.13 -18.62 8.23
CA VAL A 62 7.50 -19.16 8.37
C VAL A 62 7.57 -20.63 7.97
N ASN A 63 6.58 -21.43 8.38
CA ASN A 63 6.55 -22.87 8.13
C ASN A 63 6.08 -23.24 6.71
N THR A 64 5.62 -22.27 5.93
CA THR A 64 5.22 -22.53 4.53
C THR A 64 6.47 -22.84 3.68
N PRO A 65 6.48 -23.97 2.95
CA PRO A 65 7.58 -24.34 2.09
C PRO A 65 7.65 -23.41 0.86
N PRO A 66 8.85 -23.15 0.29
CA PRO A 66 9.04 -22.16 -0.78
C PRO A 66 8.12 -22.34 -1.99
N ASN A 67 7.83 -23.59 -2.36
CA ASN A 67 6.97 -23.95 -3.49
C ASN A 67 5.48 -23.59 -3.28
N GLN A 68 5.03 -23.40 -2.04
CA GLN A 68 3.65 -23.04 -1.70
C GLN A 68 3.47 -21.54 -1.43
N LEU A 69 4.56 -20.77 -1.28
CA LEU A 69 4.51 -19.33 -0.98
C LEU A 69 3.74 -18.52 -2.04
N LYS A 70 3.78 -18.95 -3.31
CA LYS A 70 3.09 -18.27 -4.43
C LYS A 70 1.57 -18.45 -4.43
N ASN A 71 1.04 -19.40 -3.66
CA ASN A 71 -0.38 -19.77 -3.70
C ASN A 71 -1.09 -19.55 -2.35
N ILE A 72 -0.52 -18.73 -1.45
CA ILE A 72 -1.14 -18.48 -0.15
C ILE A 72 -2.53 -17.82 -0.31
N GLU A 73 -2.70 -16.97 -1.33
CA GLU A 73 -3.99 -16.35 -1.68
C GLU A 73 -5.06 -17.34 -2.16
N LYS A 74 -4.69 -18.57 -2.53
CA LYS A 74 -5.67 -19.54 -3.05
C LYS A 74 -6.34 -20.28 -1.90
N ASP A 75 -7.66 -20.23 -1.91
CA ASP A 75 -8.56 -20.93 -1.00
C ASP A 75 -8.15 -22.41 -0.88
N GLY A 76 -7.83 -22.86 0.34
CA GLY A 76 -7.31 -24.21 0.61
C GLY A 76 -5.80 -24.34 0.83
N SER A 77 -5.03 -23.24 0.80
CA SER A 77 -3.63 -23.28 1.25
C SER A 77 -3.53 -23.46 2.77
N ARG A 78 -2.41 -24.00 3.27
CA ARG A 78 -2.13 -24.13 4.71
C ARG A 78 -2.20 -22.80 5.47
N CYS A 79 -2.20 -21.66 4.77
CA CYS A 79 -2.25 -20.31 5.34
C CYS A 79 -3.42 -19.45 4.86
N GLY A 80 -4.57 -20.07 4.57
CA GLY A 80 -5.80 -19.34 4.26
C GLY A 80 -6.19 -18.31 5.34
N GLU A 81 -5.81 -18.53 6.60
CA GLU A 81 -6.06 -17.60 7.71
C GLU A 81 -5.44 -16.21 7.49
N VAL A 82 -4.29 -16.12 6.82
CA VAL A 82 -3.64 -14.83 6.51
C VAL A 82 -4.47 -14.06 5.50
N ASP A 83 -4.98 -14.72 4.45
CA ASP A 83 -5.84 -14.10 3.45
C ASP A 83 -7.18 -13.67 4.06
N THR A 84 -7.80 -14.53 4.89
CA THR A 84 -9.02 -14.20 5.63
C THR A 84 -8.82 -12.98 6.52
N PHE A 85 -7.74 -12.95 7.29
CA PHE A 85 -7.40 -11.81 8.16
C PHE A 85 -7.23 -10.51 7.37
N ILE A 86 -6.52 -10.55 6.24
CA ILE A 86 -6.34 -9.39 5.38
C ILE A 86 -7.70 -8.92 4.84
N LYS A 87 -8.54 -9.84 4.34
CA LYS A 87 -9.88 -9.51 3.81
C LYS A 87 -10.78 -8.86 4.87
N GLU A 88 -10.78 -9.38 6.09
CA GLU A 88 -11.57 -8.84 7.20
C GLU A 88 -11.07 -7.48 7.67
N SER A 89 -9.75 -7.23 7.58
CA SER A 89 -9.13 -5.96 7.96
C SER A 89 -9.27 -4.87 6.89
N LEU A 90 -9.62 -5.24 5.65
CA LEU A 90 -9.70 -4.31 4.53
C LEU A 90 -11.08 -3.65 4.41
N PRO A 91 -11.13 -2.32 4.20
CA PRO A 91 -12.35 -1.65 3.79
C PRO A 91 -12.92 -2.23 2.49
N PRO A 92 -14.26 -2.25 2.28
CA PRO A 92 -14.88 -2.85 1.10
C PRO A 92 -14.34 -2.38 -0.25
N ARG A 93 -13.88 -1.13 -0.33
CA ARG A 93 -13.27 -0.53 -1.54
C ARG A 93 -11.97 -1.22 -1.98
N PHE A 94 -11.26 -1.90 -1.08
CA PHE A 94 -9.97 -2.54 -1.35
C PHE A 94 -10.05 -4.05 -1.54
N LEU A 95 -11.19 -4.69 -1.27
CA LEU A 95 -11.33 -6.16 -1.32
C LEU A 95 -11.02 -6.80 -2.68
N LYS A 96 -11.11 -6.05 -3.78
CA LYS A 96 -10.77 -6.52 -5.14
C LYS A 96 -9.48 -5.91 -5.69
N LYS A 97 -8.80 -5.13 -4.85
CA LYS A 97 -7.76 -4.16 -5.19
C LYS A 97 -6.52 -4.33 -4.31
N TYR A 98 -6.27 -5.57 -3.90
CA TYR A 98 -5.10 -5.93 -3.14
C TYR A 98 -4.49 -7.22 -3.66
N ARG A 99 -3.20 -7.37 -3.40
CA ARG A 99 -2.44 -8.61 -3.54
C ARG A 99 -1.46 -8.69 -2.38
N PHE A 100 -1.13 -9.88 -1.93
CA PHE A 100 -0.01 -10.10 -1.03
C PHE A 100 0.77 -11.33 -1.44
N ASN A 101 2.08 -11.29 -1.21
CA ASN A 101 2.96 -12.42 -1.46
C ASN A 101 3.90 -12.58 -0.28
N VAL A 102 4.26 -13.83 -0.01
CA VAL A 102 5.38 -14.15 0.85
C VAL A 102 6.55 -14.54 -0.04
N CYS A 103 7.73 -14.01 0.25
CA CYS A 103 8.95 -14.39 -0.44
C CYS A 103 10.07 -14.79 0.53
N ASP A 104 10.97 -15.61 0.00
CA ASP A 104 12.22 -15.97 0.64
C ASP A 104 13.28 -14.90 0.28
N PRO A 105 13.92 -14.23 1.25
CA PRO A 105 14.99 -13.28 0.96
C PRO A 105 16.18 -13.91 0.25
N LYS A 106 16.35 -15.24 0.31
CA LYS A 106 17.39 -15.95 -0.45
C LYS A 106 17.03 -16.11 -1.93
N ASN A 107 15.74 -16.11 -2.27
CA ASN A 107 15.22 -16.30 -3.62
C ASN A 107 14.34 -15.11 -4.05
N LEU A 108 14.95 -13.93 -4.18
CA LEU A 108 14.26 -12.67 -4.53
C LEU A 108 13.52 -12.69 -5.87
N GLY A 109 13.81 -13.65 -6.75
CA GLY A 109 13.13 -13.79 -8.05
C GLY A 109 11.71 -14.37 -7.96
N GLU A 110 11.39 -15.13 -6.92
CA GLU A 110 10.10 -15.81 -6.80
C GLU A 110 9.23 -15.18 -5.72
N GLY A 111 8.10 -14.55 -6.10
CA GLY A 111 7.10 -14.01 -5.18
C GLY A 111 7.40 -12.61 -4.62
N CYS A 112 8.64 -12.13 -4.74
CA CYS A 112 9.05 -10.79 -4.28
C CYS A 112 8.88 -9.70 -5.36
N GLN A 113 8.59 -10.08 -6.61
CA GLN A 113 8.36 -9.13 -7.70
C GLN A 113 6.96 -8.54 -7.62
N PRO A 114 6.79 -7.25 -7.96
CA PRO A 114 5.47 -6.68 -8.08
C PRO A 114 4.67 -7.45 -9.15
N PRO A 115 3.38 -7.75 -8.88
CA PRO A 115 2.46 -8.23 -9.91
C PRO A 115 2.47 -7.33 -11.15
N ASP A 116 2.06 -7.88 -12.29
CA ASP A 116 1.85 -7.08 -13.49
C ASP A 116 0.65 -6.14 -13.29
N PHE A 117 0.95 -4.86 -13.08
CA PHE A 117 0.01 -3.81 -12.70
C PHE A 117 -0.35 -2.89 -13.88
N ARG A 118 -0.31 -3.41 -15.11
CA ARG A 118 -0.47 -2.68 -16.38
C ARG A 118 -1.58 -1.63 -16.42
N ASP A 119 -2.67 -1.83 -15.68
CA ASP A 119 -3.85 -0.94 -15.70
C ASP A 119 -3.98 -0.03 -14.47
N SER A 120 -3.06 -0.09 -13.50
CA SER A 120 -3.15 0.70 -12.27
C SER A 120 -2.28 1.95 -12.32
N THR A 121 -2.89 3.11 -12.13
CA THR A 121 -2.21 4.42 -12.11
C THR A 121 -1.48 4.70 -10.80
N ARG A 122 -1.84 3.99 -9.72
CA ARG A 122 -1.24 4.14 -8.39
C ARG A 122 -1.10 2.77 -7.75
N VAL A 123 0.13 2.41 -7.38
CA VAL A 123 0.42 1.17 -6.65
C VAL A 123 1.06 1.54 -5.32
N TYR A 124 0.48 1.06 -4.23
CA TYR A 124 0.98 1.26 -2.88
C TYR A 124 1.54 -0.05 -2.37
N THR A 125 2.78 -0.08 -1.88
CA THR A 125 3.42 -1.29 -1.39
C THR A 125 4.06 -1.08 -0.03
N SER A 126 3.86 -2.06 0.85
CA SER A 126 4.54 -2.16 2.13
C SER A 126 4.95 -3.61 2.37
N ALA A 127 6.02 -3.81 3.15
CA ALA A 127 6.51 -5.15 3.46
C ALA A 127 7.01 -5.23 4.90
N VAL A 128 6.92 -6.42 5.48
CA VAL A 128 7.45 -6.74 6.80
C VAL A 128 8.27 -8.03 6.72
N ILE A 129 9.34 -8.09 7.50
CA ILE A 129 10.16 -9.29 7.65
C ILE A 129 9.63 -10.07 8.85
N ILE A 130 9.26 -11.32 8.62
CA ILE A 130 8.75 -12.24 9.63
C ILE A 130 9.80 -13.32 9.85
N THR A 131 10.17 -13.53 11.11
CA THR A 131 11.18 -14.52 11.51
C THR A 131 10.58 -15.49 12.51
N SER A 132 11.04 -16.75 12.50
CA SER A 132 10.78 -17.68 13.61
C SER A 132 11.37 -17.12 14.91
N SER A 133 10.81 -17.56 16.04
CA SER A 133 11.38 -17.24 17.35
C SER A 133 12.79 -17.81 17.47
N LEU A 134 13.67 -17.11 18.18
CA LEU A 134 15.06 -17.54 18.45
C LEU A 134 15.15 -18.81 19.33
N LYS A 135 14.03 -19.33 19.83
CA LYS A 135 13.99 -20.63 20.52
C LYS A 135 14.09 -21.73 19.47
N GLY A 136 15.32 -22.00 19.06
CA GLY A 136 15.67 -23.07 18.16
C GLY A 136 15.18 -24.41 18.69
N ASP A 137 14.45 -25.13 17.84
CA ASP A 137 14.76 -26.54 17.67
C ASP A 137 16.28 -26.63 17.44
N GLY A 138 16.99 -27.53 18.11
CA GLY A 138 18.46 -27.54 18.32
C GLY A 138 19.34 -27.55 17.05
N THR A 139 18.76 -27.31 15.88
CA THR A 139 19.35 -27.16 14.55
C THR A 139 19.36 -25.70 14.04
N GLY A 140 18.81 -24.74 14.78
CA GLY A 140 19.16 -23.31 14.69
C GLY A 140 19.01 -22.63 13.33
N THR A 141 18.15 -23.12 12.43
CA THR A 141 18.09 -22.58 11.07
C THR A 141 17.19 -21.33 11.02
N TYR A 142 17.81 -20.15 11.06
CA TYR A 142 17.15 -18.87 10.86
C TYR A 142 16.63 -18.76 9.41
N SER A 143 15.29 -18.79 9.24
CA SER A 143 14.62 -18.74 7.94
C SER A 143 13.65 -17.56 7.88
N PRO A 144 14.15 -16.32 7.69
CA PRO A 144 13.31 -15.14 7.57
C PRO A 144 12.45 -15.23 6.30
N ARG A 145 11.24 -14.68 6.38
CA ARG A 145 10.30 -14.52 5.27
C ARG A 145 9.94 -13.06 5.14
N ILE A 146 9.68 -12.61 3.91
CA ILE A 146 9.19 -11.26 3.64
C ILE A 146 7.73 -11.38 3.24
N LEU A 147 6.82 -10.79 4.00
CA LEU A 147 5.43 -10.61 3.60
C LEU A 147 5.30 -9.22 2.98
N ARG A 148 4.81 -9.14 1.74
CA ARG A 148 4.60 -7.90 1.01
C ARG A 148 3.14 -7.77 0.61
N LEU A 149 2.59 -6.58 0.82
CA LEU A 149 1.21 -6.21 0.50
C LEU A 149 1.22 -5.11 -0.56
N TRP A 150 0.36 -5.22 -1.56
CA TRP A 150 0.14 -4.25 -2.62
C TRP A 150 -1.32 -3.85 -2.68
N PHE A 151 -1.59 -2.54 -2.81
CA PHE A 151 -2.90 -2.00 -3.18
C PHE A 151 -2.80 -1.28 -4.52
N PHE A 152 -3.86 -1.36 -5.33
CA PHE A 152 -3.90 -0.81 -6.71
C PHE A 152 -5.32 -0.42 -7.14
#